data_AF-A0A1Y2FDP4-F1
#
_entry.id   AF-A0A1Y2FDP4-F1
#
_cell.length_a   1.000
_cell.length_b   1.000
_cell.length_c   1.000
_cell.angle_alpha   90.00
_cell.angle_beta   90.00
_cell.angle_gamma   90.00
#
_symmetry.space_group_name_H-M   'P 1'
#
loop_
_entity.id
_entity.type
_entity.pdbx_description
1 polymer ?
#
loop_
_entity_poly.entity_id
_entity_poly.type
_entity_poly.pdbx_seq_one_letter_code
_entity_poly.pdbx_strand_id
1 'polypeptide(L)'
;MSKSWGTLRAELRLLEHETETLLTSDAPTRAQVDAQFTQRRGVLQQLTACLEQQSKPGNKAMHLERHAEILQEHEVEARRVLQQKQEAADRRNLLGNVNEDIRKFKGNAAGEEGAMLQERDRIEHSHSMADSVLAQAFATRDEFNMQRVSLQNIGQRIQASSQKIPGMNVLLNKINTRQKRNAVILAAVMSVCMLVVFFA
;
A
#
# COMPACT_ATOMS: atom_id res chain seq x y z
N MET A 1 -24.31 -17.94 -16.84
CA MET A 1 -22.99 -17.62 -17.46
C MET A 1 -21.97 -17.55 -16.35
N SER A 2 -20.96 -18.42 -16.33
CA SER A 2 -19.88 -18.37 -15.34
C SER A 2 -19.09 -17.07 -15.50
N LYS A 3 -18.83 -16.36 -14.39
CA LYS A 3 -17.97 -15.18 -14.40
C LYS A 3 -16.59 -15.57 -14.96
N SER A 4 -16.01 -14.70 -15.78
CA SER A 4 -14.67 -14.90 -16.35
C SER A 4 -13.60 -14.77 -15.25
N TRP A 5 -12.48 -15.50 -15.37
CA TRP A 5 -11.31 -15.32 -14.50
C TRP A 5 -10.88 -13.85 -14.38
N GLY A 6 -10.93 -13.11 -15.50
CA GLY A 6 -10.58 -11.68 -15.52
C GLY A 6 -11.54 -10.81 -14.70
N THR A 7 -12.84 -11.10 -14.75
CA THR A 7 -13.85 -10.35 -14.00
C THR A 7 -13.77 -10.67 -12.50
N LEU A 8 -13.58 -11.95 -12.14
CA LEU A 8 -13.40 -12.37 -10.75
C LEU A 8 -12.13 -11.79 -10.13
N ARG A 9 -11.03 -11.72 -10.89
CA ARG A 9 -9.79 -11.11 -10.42
C ARG A 9 -9.90 -9.59 -10.27
N ALA A 10 -10.66 -8.92 -11.15
CA ALA A 10 -10.91 -7.49 -11.00
C ALA A 10 -11.76 -7.21 -9.74
N GLU A 11 -12.82 -7.98 -9.53
CA GLU A 11 -13.66 -7.94 -8.33
C GLU A 11 -12.84 -8.18 -7.06
N LEU A 12 -11.95 -9.19 -7.05
CA LEU A 12 -11.08 -9.47 -5.91
C LEU A 12 -10.14 -8.32 -5.56
N ARG A 13 -9.56 -7.64 -6.55
CA ARG A 13 -8.69 -6.48 -6.33
C ARG A 13 -9.44 -5.27 -5.78
N LEU A 14 -10.69 -5.09 -6.19
CA LEU A 14 -11.55 -4.05 -5.62
C LEU A 14 -11.84 -4.35 -4.16
N LEU A 15 -12.20 -5.59 -3.83
CA LEU A 15 -12.43 -6.02 -2.44
C LEU A 15 -11.15 -5.93 -1.59
N GLU A 16 -9.98 -6.19 -2.16
CA GLU A 16 -8.68 -5.97 -1.50
C GLU A 16 -8.52 -4.50 -1.09
N HIS A 17 -8.72 -3.58 -2.04
CA HIS A 17 -8.63 -2.15 -1.75
C HIS A 17 -9.68 -1.66 -0.75
N GLU A 18 -10.91 -2.17 -0.84
CA GLU A 18 -11.96 -1.89 0.15
C GLU A 18 -11.56 -2.40 1.55
N THR A 19 -10.92 -3.56 1.66
CA THR A 19 -10.42 -4.03 2.96
C THR A 19 -9.29 -3.16 3.51
N GLU A 20 -8.36 -2.68 2.68
CA GLU A 20 -7.29 -1.78 3.12
C GLU A 20 -7.84 -0.45 3.62
N THR A 21 -8.81 0.12 2.89
CA THR A 21 -9.45 1.38 3.29
C THR A 21 -10.28 1.21 4.56
N LEU A 22 -10.96 0.08 4.73
CA LEU A 22 -11.69 -0.25 5.95
C LEU A 22 -10.75 -0.39 7.16
N LEU A 23 -9.61 -1.07 7.00
CA LEU A 23 -8.62 -1.25 8.07
C LEU A 23 -7.90 0.04 8.46
N THR A 24 -7.74 0.96 7.51
CA THR A 24 -7.13 2.28 7.74
C THR A 24 -8.15 3.30 8.29
N SER A 25 -9.44 3.01 8.20
CA SER A 25 -10.49 3.89 8.72
C SER A 25 -10.45 3.98 10.24
N ASP A 26 -10.92 5.09 10.80
CA ASP A 26 -10.89 5.37 12.24
C ASP A 26 -11.82 4.43 13.06
N ALA A 27 -12.72 3.70 12.40
CA ALA A 27 -13.71 2.86 13.08
C ALA A 27 -14.16 1.63 12.27
N PRO A 28 -13.26 0.65 11.98
CA PRO A 28 -13.71 -0.61 11.44
C PRO A 28 -14.65 -1.29 12.44
N THR A 29 -15.84 -1.68 11.97
CA THR A 29 -16.77 -2.49 12.75
C THR A 29 -16.43 -3.95 12.49
N ARG A 30 -16.30 -4.76 13.54
CA ARG A 30 -15.97 -6.20 13.43
C ARG A 30 -16.88 -6.93 12.43
N ALA A 31 -18.18 -6.64 12.47
CA ALA A 31 -19.14 -7.20 11.52
C ALA A 31 -18.86 -6.85 10.04
N GLN A 32 -18.39 -5.63 9.75
CA GLN A 32 -18.06 -5.19 8.39
C GLN A 32 -16.79 -5.90 7.88
N VAL A 33 -15.80 -6.02 8.75
CA VAL A 33 -14.53 -6.72 8.48
C VAL A 33 -14.79 -8.21 8.18
N ASP A 34 -15.58 -8.87 9.02
CA ASP A 34 -15.92 -10.29 8.85
C ASP A 34 -16.76 -10.55 7.58
N ALA A 35 -17.68 -9.63 7.24
CA ALA A 35 -18.47 -9.70 6.02
C ALA A 35 -17.58 -9.57 4.77
N GLN A 36 -16.66 -8.61 4.74
CA GLN A 36 -15.71 -8.41 3.63
C GLN A 36 -14.78 -9.62 3.43
N PHE A 37 -14.24 -10.18 4.51
CA PHE A 37 -13.42 -11.40 4.40
C PHE A 37 -14.21 -12.61 3.90
N THR A 38 -15.47 -12.74 4.30
CA THR A 38 -16.35 -13.80 3.81
C THR A 38 -16.61 -13.66 2.31
N GLN A 39 -16.83 -12.44 1.82
CA GLN A 39 -16.98 -12.16 0.40
C GLN A 39 -15.69 -12.47 -0.39
N ARG A 40 -14.52 -12.04 0.11
CA ARG A 40 -13.21 -12.32 -0.52
C ARG A 40 -12.92 -13.83 -0.61
N ARG A 41 -13.20 -14.59 0.46
CA ARG A 41 -13.08 -16.07 0.45
C ARG A 41 -13.99 -16.70 -0.61
N GLY A 42 -15.23 -16.22 -0.75
CA GLY A 42 -16.15 -16.70 -1.79
C GLY A 42 -15.63 -16.47 -3.22
N VAL A 43 -15.04 -15.30 -3.50
CA VAL A 43 -14.44 -15.00 -4.81
C VAL A 43 -13.19 -15.84 -5.06
N LEU A 44 -12.35 -16.06 -4.05
CA LEU A 44 -11.18 -16.94 -4.14
C LEU A 44 -11.58 -18.39 -4.46
N GLN A 45 -12.62 -18.91 -3.80
CA GLN A 45 -13.15 -20.26 -4.11
C GLN A 45 -13.64 -20.37 -5.56
N GLN A 46 -14.31 -19.34 -6.08
CA GLN A 46 -14.73 -19.30 -7.49
C GLN A 46 -13.54 -19.25 -8.46
N LEU A 47 -12.48 -18.51 -8.11
CA LEU A 47 -11.23 -18.50 -8.87
C LEU A 47 -10.56 -19.88 -8.85
N THR A 48 -10.46 -20.53 -7.69
CA THR A 48 -9.91 -21.89 -7.57
C THR A 48 -10.66 -22.87 -8.47
N ALA A 49 -12.00 -22.86 -8.44
CA ALA A 49 -12.82 -23.71 -9.30
C ALA A 49 -12.60 -23.42 -10.81
N CYS A 50 -12.44 -22.15 -11.21
CA CYS A 50 -12.10 -21.79 -12.59
C CYS A 50 -10.70 -22.22 -13.01
N LEU A 51 -9.76 -22.35 -12.06
CA LEU A 51 -8.40 -22.83 -12.30
C LEU A 51 -8.37 -24.35 -12.46
N GLU A 52 -9.11 -25.07 -11.63
CA GLU A 52 -9.24 -26.54 -11.69
C GLU A 52 -9.85 -27.03 -13.01
N GLN A 53 -10.75 -26.24 -13.62
CA GLN A 53 -11.31 -26.52 -14.94
C GLN A 53 -10.32 -26.30 -16.10
N GLN A 54 -9.11 -25.77 -15.84
CA GLN A 54 -8.10 -25.46 -16.85
C GLN A 54 -6.96 -26.49 -16.85
N SER A 55 -6.71 -27.12 -18.01
CA SER A 55 -5.66 -28.16 -18.17
C SER A 55 -4.21 -27.65 -18.02
N LYS A 56 -3.95 -26.34 -18.14
CA LYS A 56 -2.62 -25.74 -17.97
C LYS A 56 -2.66 -24.48 -17.08
N PRO A 57 -2.49 -24.62 -15.76
CA PRO A 57 -2.37 -23.49 -14.86
C PRO A 57 -0.99 -22.86 -15.02
N GLY A 58 -0.85 -21.85 -15.89
CA GLY A 58 0.37 -21.04 -15.97
C GLY A 58 0.51 -20.10 -14.75
N ASN A 59 0.86 -18.84 -14.99
CA ASN A 59 1.01 -17.82 -13.93
C ASN A 59 -0.27 -17.55 -13.08
N LYS A 60 -1.42 -18.11 -13.47
CA LYS A 60 -2.70 -17.96 -12.75
C LYS A 60 -2.69 -18.65 -11.38
N ALA A 61 -2.01 -19.78 -11.23
CA ALA A 61 -1.86 -20.48 -9.95
C ALA A 61 -1.07 -19.64 -8.95
N MET A 62 0.09 -19.12 -9.37
CA MET A 62 0.93 -18.21 -8.56
C MET A 62 0.18 -16.94 -8.15
N HIS A 63 -0.69 -16.40 -9.01
CA HIS A 63 -1.52 -15.26 -8.64
C HIS A 63 -2.58 -15.61 -7.58
N LEU A 64 -3.17 -16.80 -7.64
CA LEU A 64 -4.16 -17.25 -6.67
C LEU A 64 -3.52 -17.47 -5.29
N GLU A 65 -2.35 -18.10 -5.27
CA GLU A 65 -1.53 -18.28 -4.06
C GLU A 65 -1.22 -16.93 -3.41
N ARG A 66 -0.74 -15.95 -4.19
CA ARG A 66 -0.51 -14.59 -3.70
C ARG A 66 -1.76 -13.93 -3.13
N HIS A 67 -2.92 -14.10 -3.78
CA HIS A 67 -4.16 -13.52 -3.26
C HIS A 67 -4.62 -14.20 -1.95
N ALA A 68 -4.31 -15.48 -1.76
CA ALA A 68 -4.55 -16.18 -0.50
C ALA A 68 -3.62 -15.69 0.62
N GLU A 69 -2.34 -15.46 0.31
CA GLU A 69 -1.37 -14.85 1.26
C GLU A 69 -1.82 -13.46 1.71
N ILE A 70 -2.22 -12.59 0.77
CA ILE A 70 -2.71 -11.23 1.08
C ILE A 70 -3.95 -11.29 1.97
N LEU A 71 -4.86 -12.24 1.72
CA LEU A 71 -6.03 -12.42 2.58
C LEU A 71 -5.63 -12.79 4.01
N GLN A 72 -4.69 -13.73 4.17
CA GLN A 72 -4.21 -14.14 5.49
C GLN A 72 -3.51 -12.98 6.23
N GLU A 73 -2.71 -12.19 5.53
CA GLU A 73 -2.06 -10.99 6.08
C GLU A 73 -3.10 -9.99 6.58
N HIS A 74 -4.13 -9.70 5.76
CA HIS A 74 -5.20 -8.78 6.15
C HIS A 74 -6.02 -9.31 7.34
N GLU A 75 -6.22 -10.62 7.47
CA GLU A 75 -6.91 -11.20 8.65
C GLU A 75 -6.10 -11.05 9.93
N VAL A 76 -4.77 -11.20 9.87
CA VAL A 76 -3.88 -10.96 11.01
C VAL A 76 -3.92 -9.49 11.41
N GLU A 77 -3.79 -8.59 10.43
CA GLU A 77 -3.81 -7.15 10.67
C GLU A 77 -5.17 -6.69 11.23
N ALA A 78 -6.27 -7.22 10.70
CA ALA A 78 -7.60 -6.95 11.21
C ALA A 78 -7.77 -7.33 12.69
N ARG A 79 -7.26 -8.50 13.10
CA ARG A 79 -7.29 -8.92 14.51
C ARG A 79 -6.49 -7.96 15.39
N ARG A 80 -5.31 -7.53 14.94
CA ARG A 80 -4.46 -6.57 15.65
C ARG A 80 -5.16 -5.22 15.82
N VAL A 81 -5.72 -4.65 14.74
CA VAL A 81 -6.43 -3.37 14.78
C VAL A 81 -7.64 -3.43 15.72
N LEU A 82 -8.43 -4.50 15.64
CA LEU A 82 -9.60 -4.68 16.52
C LEU A 82 -9.20 -4.83 18.00
N GLN A 83 -8.11 -5.54 18.29
CA GLN A 83 -7.58 -5.64 19.66
C GLN A 83 -7.10 -4.30 20.19
N GLN A 84 -6.30 -3.56 19.40
CA GLN A 84 -5.83 -2.23 19.78
C GLN A 84 -6.98 -1.27 20.08
N LYS A 85 -8.06 -1.33 19.29
CA LYS A 85 -9.27 -0.55 19.53
C LYS A 85 -9.97 -0.93 20.83
N GLN A 86 -10.10 -2.23 21.10
CA GLN A 86 -10.69 -2.71 22.35
C GLN A 86 -9.86 -2.24 23.55
N GLU A 87 -8.55 -2.40 23.51
CA GLU A 87 -7.64 -1.93 24.56
C GLU A 87 -7.72 -0.41 24.75
N ALA A 88 -7.85 0.36 23.67
CA ALA A 88 -8.03 1.81 23.75
C ALA A 88 -9.38 2.18 24.39
N ALA A 89 -10.46 1.45 24.09
CA ALA A 89 -11.76 1.65 24.71
C ALA A 89 -11.73 1.28 26.21
N ASP A 90 -11.13 0.14 26.55
CA ASP A 90 -10.98 -0.31 27.93
C ASP A 90 -10.11 0.67 28.74
N ARG A 91 -9.01 1.16 28.17
CA ARG A 91 -8.18 2.21 28.76
C ARG A 91 -8.97 3.50 28.99
N ARG A 92 -9.81 3.93 28.05
CA ARG A 92 -10.67 5.12 28.23
C ARG A 92 -11.68 4.93 29.36
N ASN A 93 -12.28 3.74 29.47
CA ASN A 93 -13.23 3.43 30.54
C ASN A 93 -12.54 3.43 31.92
N LEU A 94 -11.33 2.87 32.01
CA LEU A 94 -10.55 2.85 33.25
C LEU A 94 -10.06 4.26 33.65
N LEU A 95 -9.53 5.03 32.70
CA LEU A 95 -9.01 6.37 32.96
C LEU A 95 -10.11 7.44 33.12
N GLY A 96 -11.31 7.23 32.59
CA GLY A 96 -12.44 8.14 32.74
C GLY A 96 -12.83 8.30 34.21
N ASN A 97 -13.06 7.17 34.90
CA ASN A 97 -13.43 7.15 36.31
C ASN A 97 -12.31 7.71 37.19
N VAL A 98 -11.07 7.28 36.95
CA VAL A 98 -9.90 7.75 37.72
C VAL A 98 -9.65 9.24 37.51
N ASN A 99 -9.78 9.76 36.30
CA ASN A 99 -9.61 11.19 36.05
C ASN A 99 -10.73 12.04 36.66
N GLU A 100 -11.95 11.52 36.73
CA GLU A 100 -13.05 12.22 37.40
C GLU A 100 -12.78 12.32 38.91
N ASP A 101 -12.33 11.24 39.53
CA ASP A 101 -11.97 11.21 40.95
C ASP A 101 -10.75 12.09 41.25
N ILE A 102 -9.71 12.05 40.40
CA ILE A 102 -8.55 12.93 40.50
C ILE A 102 -8.95 14.40 40.33
N ARG A 103 -9.86 14.73 39.40
CA ARG A 103 -10.36 16.10 39.23
C ARG A 103 -11.15 16.57 40.43
N LYS A 104 -11.97 15.72 41.05
CA LYS A 104 -12.69 16.04 42.30
C LYS A 104 -11.71 16.27 43.45
N PHE A 105 -10.69 15.43 43.58
CA PHE A 105 -9.66 15.58 44.61
C PHE A 105 -8.78 16.83 44.40
N LYS A 106 -8.30 17.07 43.18
CA LYS A 106 -7.55 18.29 42.82
C LYS A 106 -8.42 19.54 42.93
N GLY A 107 -9.69 19.49 42.52
CA GLY A 107 -10.61 20.63 42.61
C GLY A 107 -10.89 21.08 44.05
N ASN A 108 -10.87 20.14 45.00
CA ASN A 108 -11.01 20.46 46.43
C ASN A 108 -9.69 20.92 47.09
N ALA A 109 -8.52 20.65 46.48
CA ALA A 109 -7.20 20.97 47.04
C ALA A 109 -6.43 22.09 46.29
N ALA A 110 -6.93 22.57 45.14
CA ALA A 110 -6.20 23.48 44.27
C ALA A 110 -6.39 24.95 44.67
N GLY A 111 -5.48 25.45 45.51
CA GLY A 111 -5.09 26.87 45.53
C GLY A 111 -4.05 27.20 44.44
N GLU A 112 -3.51 28.42 44.47
CA GLU A 112 -2.51 28.94 43.52
C GLU A 112 -1.25 28.05 43.39
N GLU A 113 -0.84 27.38 44.47
CA GLU A 113 0.27 26.41 44.50
C GLU A 113 0.00 25.18 43.61
N GLY A 114 -1.25 24.70 43.56
CA GLY A 114 -1.64 23.56 42.71
C GLY A 114 -1.57 23.90 41.22
N ALA A 115 -1.84 25.16 40.86
CA ALA A 115 -1.70 25.65 39.48
C ALA A 115 -0.22 25.73 39.07
N MET A 116 0.66 26.19 39.96
CA MET A 116 2.10 26.24 39.70
C MET A 116 2.71 24.84 39.54
N LEU A 117 2.30 23.86 40.36
CA LEU A 117 2.72 22.47 40.23
C LEU A 117 2.24 21.84 38.92
N GLN A 118 1.00 22.11 38.52
CA GLN A 118 0.47 21.65 37.24
C GLN A 118 1.22 22.25 36.04
N GLU A 119 1.63 23.51 36.14
CA GLU A 119 2.44 24.15 35.10
C GLU A 119 3.82 23.52 35.01
N ARG A 120 4.43 23.15 36.15
CA ARG A 120 5.70 22.41 36.16
C ARG A 120 5.56 21.03 35.50
N ASP A 121 4.50 20.29 35.81
CA ASP A 121 4.24 18.98 35.19
C ASP A 121 4.04 19.12 33.66
N ARG A 122 3.37 20.19 33.22
CA ARG A 122 3.21 20.49 31.79
C ARG A 122 4.54 20.79 31.11
N ILE A 123 5.42 21.57 31.75
CA ILE A 123 6.75 21.88 31.23
C ILE A 123 7.58 20.59 31.12
N GLU A 124 7.57 19.73 32.14
CA GLU A 124 8.28 18.46 32.13
C GLU A 124 7.80 17.54 31.01
N HIS A 125 6.48 17.42 30.82
CA HIS A 125 5.90 16.65 29.72
C HIS A 125 6.26 17.23 28.35
N SER A 126 6.28 18.57 28.21
CA SER A 126 6.72 19.24 26.99
C SER A 126 8.19 18.94 26.68
N HIS A 127 9.05 18.93 27.71
CA HIS A 127 10.47 18.59 27.57
C HIS A 127 10.66 17.15 27.10
N SER A 128 10.01 16.19 27.75
CA SER A 128 10.07 14.78 27.37
C SER A 128 9.56 14.53 25.94
N MET A 129 8.53 15.27 25.52
CA MET A 129 8.03 15.24 24.14
C MET A 129 9.02 15.85 23.15
N ALA A 130 9.69 16.95 23.50
CA ALA A 130 10.74 17.51 22.65
C ALA A 130 11.90 16.51 22.47
N ASP A 131 12.30 15.82 23.54
CA ASP A 131 13.33 14.78 23.50
C ASP A 131 12.93 13.60 22.61
N SER A 132 11.66 13.15 22.66
CA SER A 132 11.19 12.05 21.82
C SER A 132 11.14 12.43 20.34
N VAL A 133 10.72 13.65 20.01
CA VAL A 133 10.75 14.19 18.64
C VAL A 133 12.20 14.31 18.13
N LEU A 134 13.12 14.77 18.97
CA LEU A 134 14.56 14.80 18.67
C LEU A 134 15.10 13.39 18.38
N ALA A 135 14.80 12.42 19.25
CA ALA A 135 15.22 11.04 19.05
C ALA A 135 14.67 10.45 17.74
N GLN A 136 13.39 10.69 17.44
CA GLN A 136 12.77 10.26 16.18
C GLN A 136 13.42 10.92 14.96
N ALA A 137 13.74 12.22 15.03
CA ALA A 137 14.44 12.93 13.97
C ALA A 137 15.84 12.33 13.72
N PHE A 138 16.58 11.99 14.77
CA PHE A 138 17.88 11.30 14.63
C PHE A 138 17.75 9.91 14.01
N ALA A 139 16.77 9.11 14.45
CA ALA A 139 16.49 7.79 13.87
C ALA A 139 16.13 7.90 12.38
N THR A 140 15.33 8.91 12.01
CA THR A 140 14.92 9.14 10.62
C THR A 140 16.11 9.58 9.75
N ARG A 141 17.01 10.41 10.29
CA ARG A 141 18.26 10.80 9.61
C ARG A 141 19.15 9.58 9.34
N ASP A 142 19.27 8.68 10.31
CA ASP A 142 20.08 7.48 10.17
C ASP A 142 19.49 6.51 9.14
N GLU A 143 18.17 6.30 9.19
CA GLU A 143 17.43 5.53 8.18
C GLU A 143 17.65 6.08 6.76
N PHE A 144 17.57 7.41 6.55
CA PHE A 144 17.88 8.01 5.25
C PHE A 144 19.32 7.79 4.81
N ASN A 145 20.29 7.80 5.73
CA ASN A 145 21.68 7.47 5.41
C ASN A 145 21.81 6.00 4.96
N MET A 146 21.15 5.07 5.65
CA MET A 146 21.12 3.66 5.25
C MET A 146 20.45 3.46 3.89
N GLN A 147 19.32 4.14 3.65
CA GLN A 147 18.63 4.11 2.36
C GLN A 147 19.50 4.67 1.22
N ARG A 148 20.27 5.73 1.47
CA ARG A 148 21.22 6.28 0.49
C ARG A 148 22.27 5.25 0.08
N VAL A 149 22.84 4.50 1.04
CA VAL A 149 23.79 3.41 0.76
C VAL A 149 23.11 2.31 -0.08
N SER A 150 21.87 1.95 0.25
CA SER A 150 21.09 0.98 -0.53
C SER A 150 20.86 1.44 -1.97
N LEU A 151 20.48 2.71 -2.18
CA LEU A 151 20.29 3.29 -3.51
C LEU A 151 21.59 3.32 -4.33
N GLN A 152 22.73 3.61 -3.70
CA GLN A 152 24.04 3.52 -4.37
C GLN A 152 24.34 2.08 -4.82
N ASN A 153 24.07 1.09 -3.96
CA ASN A 153 24.24 -0.32 -4.31
C ASN A 153 23.31 -0.76 -5.45
N ILE A 154 22.06 -0.27 -5.46
CA ILE A 154 21.12 -0.49 -6.57
C ILE A 154 21.66 0.13 -7.86
N GLY A 155 22.16 1.37 -7.81
CA GLY A 155 22.78 2.03 -8.95
C GLY A 155 23.95 1.23 -9.52
N GLN A 156 24.84 0.73 -8.66
CA GLN A 156 25.94 -0.14 -9.07
C GLN A 156 25.47 -1.44 -9.71
N ARG A 157 24.42 -2.08 -9.18
CA ARG A 157 23.82 -3.30 -9.76
C ARG A 157 23.17 -3.05 -11.12
N ILE A 158 22.50 -1.90 -11.29
CA ILE A 158 21.91 -1.50 -12.58
C ILE A 158 23.03 -1.27 -13.59
N GLN A 159 24.09 -0.56 -13.21
CA GLN A 159 25.24 -0.31 -14.09
C GLN A 159 25.95 -1.62 -14.46
N ALA A 160 26.16 -2.52 -13.51
CA ALA A 160 26.73 -3.85 -13.77
C ALA A 160 25.82 -4.72 -14.66
N SER A 161 24.49 -4.62 -14.51
CA SER A 161 23.53 -5.31 -15.39
C SER A 161 23.53 -4.72 -16.80
N SER A 162 23.66 -3.39 -16.93
CA SER A 162 23.80 -2.73 -18.22
C SER A 162 25.06 -3.19 -18.97
N GLN A 163 26.17 -3.41 -18.25
CA GLN A 163 27.40 -3.97 -18.84
C GLN A 163 27.25 -5.44 -19.27
N LYS A 164 26.37 -6.22 -18.62
CA LYS A 164 26.07 -7.62 -18.97
C LYS A 164 25.05 -7.78 -20.10
N ILE A 165 24.36 -6.71 -20.50
CA ILE A 165 23.49 -6.67 -21.69
C ILE A 165 24.21 -5.88 -22.79
N PRO A 166 25.24 -6.44 -23.44
CA PRO A 166 25.87 -5.78 -24.58
C PRO A 166 24.84 -5.66 -25.72
N GLY A 167 24.66 -4.44 -26.25
CA GLY A 167 23.85 -4.23 -27.47
C GLY A 167 22.44 -3.67 -27.29
N MET A 168 22.04 -3.18 -26.12
CA MET A 168 20.78 -2.42 -25.95
C MET A 168 20.65 -1.27 -26.98
N ASN A 169 21.73 -0.51 -27.20
CA ASN A 169 21.76 0.55 -28.22
C ASN A 169 21.51 0.00 -29.63
N VAL A 170 21.99 -1.22 -29.95
CA VAL A 170 21.79 -1.85 -31.26
C VAL A 170 20.33 -2.32 -31.43
N LEU A 171 19.72 -2.86 -30.36
CA LEU A 171 18.32 -3.29 -30.37
C LEU A 171 17.36 -2.10 -30.46
N LEU A 172 17.59 -1.04 -29.68
CA LEU A 172 16.86 0.22 -29.76
C LEU A 172 16.97 0.87 -31.14
N ASN A 173 18.17 0.89 -31.73
CA ASN A 173 18.38 1.44 -33.06
C ASN A 173 17.72 0.57 -34.16
N LYS A 174 17.72 -0.77 -34.00
CA LYS A 174 16.98 -1.70 -34.90
C LYS A 174 15.46 -1.50 -34.83
N ILE A 175 14.90 -1.17 -33.66
CA ILE A 175 13.47 -0.89 -33.50
C ILE A 175 13.11 0.45 -34.16
N ASN A 176 13.89 1.50 -33.91
CA ASN A 176 13.64 2.83 -34.45
C ASN A 176 13.77 2.88 -35.99
N THR A 177 14.76 2.17 -36.56
CA THR A 177 14.95 2.06 -38.01
C THR A 177 13.79 1.33 -38.71
N ARG A 178 13.23 0.27 -38.11
CA ARG A 178 12.04 -0.42 -38.64
C ARG A 178 10.81 0.50 -38.64
N GLN A 179 10.61 1.28 -37.60
CA GLN A 179 9.50 2.24 -37.51
C GLN A 179 9.61 3.36 -38.55
N LYS A 180 10.82 3.93 -38.73
CA LYS A 180 11.09 4.94 -39.76
C LYS A 180 10.86 4.41 -41.17
N ARG A 181 11.32 3.19 -41.49
CA ARG A 181 11.12 2.59 -42.81
C ARG A 181 9.63 2.43 -43.15
N ASN A 182 8.83 2.00 -42.20
CA ASN A 182 7.38 1.84 -42.41
C ASN A 182 6.69 3.19 -42.67
N ALA A 183 7.10 4.25 -41.97
CA ALA A 183 6.60 5.60 -42.20
C ALA A 183 6.97 6.14 -43.60
N VAL A 184 8.20 5.89 -44.07
CA VAL A 184 8.62 6.29 -45.42
C VAL A 184 7.83 5.55 -46.50
N ILE A 185 7.63 4.23 -46.36
CA ILE A 185 6.85 3.45 -47.31
C ILE A 185 5.40 3.96 -47.37
N LEU A 186 4.78 4.21 -46.21
CA LEU A 186 3.42 4.73 -46.14
C LEU A 186 3.31 6.12 -46.80
N ALA A 187 4.25 7.03 -46.52
CA ALA A 187 4.26 8.37 -47.12
C ALA A 187 4.45 8.32 -48.64
N ALA A 188 5.33 7.43 -49.14
CA ALA A 188 5.54 7.26 -50.57
C ALA A 188 4.28 6.76 -51.28
N VAL A 189 3.59 5.75 -50.72
CA VAL A 189 2.34 5.22 -51.28
C VAL A 189 1.26 6.32 -51.32
N MET A 190 1.11 7.10 -50.25
CA MET A 190 0.16 8.21 -50.21
C MET A 190 0.46 9.28 -51.25
N SER A 191 1.73 9.64 -51.42
CA SER A 191 2.17 10.64 -52.42
C SER A 191 1.92 10.16 -53.86
N VAL A 192 2.26 8.90 -54.18
CA VAL A 192 2.00 8.32 -55.50
C VAL A 192 0.51 8.27 -55.78
N CYS A 193 -0.30 7.87 -54.80
CA CYS A 193 -1.75 7.79 -54.96
C CYS A 193 -2.36 9.18 -55.22
N MET A 194 -1.89 10.24 -54.54
CA MET A 194 -2.32 11.61 -54.82
C MET A 194 -1.94 12.08 -56.23
N LEU A 195 -0.73 11.76 -56.71
CA LEU A 195 -0.30 12.13 -58.07
C LEU A 195 -1.12 11.44 -59.15
N VAL A 196 -1.41 10.15 -58.99
CA VAL A 196 -2.26 9.41 -59.92
C VAL A 196 -3.65 10.02 -59.98
N VAL A 197 -4.25 10.37 -58.84
CA VAL A 197 -5.57 11.03 -58.79
C VAL A 197 -5.55 12.44 -59.40
N PHE A 198 -4.44 13.17 -59.31
CA PHE A 198 -4.33 14.51 -59.87
C PHE A 198 -4.13 14.53 -61.40
N PHE A 199 -3.43 13.53 -61.94
CA PHE A 199 -3.13 13.42 -63.38
C PHE A 199 -4.10 12.52 -64.17
N ALA A 200 -4.96 11.75 -63.50
CA ALA A 200 -6.04 10.96 -64.09
C ALA A 200 -7.35 11.74 -64.10
#